data_AF-A0A178UKU7-F1
#
_entry.id   AF-A0A178UKU7-F1
#
_cell.length_a   1.000
_cell.length_b   1.000
_cell.length_c   1.000
_cell.angle_alpha   90.00
_cell.angle_beta   90.00
_cell.angle_gamma   90.00
#
_symmetry.space_group_name_H-M   'P 1'
#
loop_
_entity.id
_entity.type
_entity.pdbx_description
1 polymer ?
#
loop_
_entity_poly.entity_id
_entity_poly.type
_entity_poly.pdbx_seq_one_letter_code
_entity_poly.pdbx_strand_id
1 'polypeptide(L)'
;MARSSVLLCLILLVTLGVVISVTFADNVELKSKDLESSKKDKKVDHDSTHKEKGGEKVDGAGSDDEDNDKKEKKKEHDVQKKDKQHENKDKDDEKKHVDKKKSGGHDKDDDDEKKHKDKKKDGHNDDDDSDDDTDDDDDDDDDDDDDEVDGDDNEKEKIGLYELKKGNLTVKFTNWGASIISLHFPDKNGKMDDIVLGYDSVKTYKTDKVYFGATVGRVANRIGKGKFKLNGKEYKTSVNDGKNTLHGGKKGFGDVVWAVAKHQYDGKKPHIVFTHTSPDGDQGFPGELSVTVTYKLVKDNELSVVMEAKPKDKATPVNLAHHSYWNLGGHNSGDILSEEIQILGSGYTPVDGELIPTGKINPVKGTAYDFLQLRPIKDNMKDLKTGYDINYCLDGKAKKMRKIVELVDKKSGRKMELSGNQAGLQFYTGGMLKDVKGKNGAVYQAFGGLCLETQSYPDALNHPKFPSQIVEPGKKYKHTMLFKFSIVS
;
A
#
# COMPACT_ATOMS: atom_id res chain seq x y z
N MET A 1 -4.35 -70.82 8.09
CA MET A 1 -4.01 -70.62 6.66
C MET A 1 -5.16 -69.83 6.03
N ALA A 2 -4.96 -68.87 5.13
CA ALA A 2 -3.72 -68.43 4.49
C ALA A 2 -3.46 -66.91 4.65
N ARG A 3 -2.17 -66.54 4.65
CA ARG A 3 -1.68 -65.24 4.18
C ARG A 3 -0.90 -65.51 2.87
N SER A 4 -0.55 -64.45 2.14
CA SER A 4 0.14 -64.46 0.83
C SER A 4 -0.76 -64.82 -0.36
N SER A 5 -1.05 -63.79 -1.17
CA SER A 5 -1.43 -63.85 -2.61
C SER A 5 -1.61 -62.46 -3.23
N VAL A 6 -1.81 -61.41 -2.41
CA VAL A 6 -2.07 -60.01 -2.87
C VAL A 6 -0.84 -59.34 -3.53
N LEU A 7 0.35 -59.95 -3.46
CA LEU A 7 1.61 -59.35 -3.96
C LEU A 7 1.88 -59.62 -5.46
N LEU A 8 0.93 -60.15 -6.22
CA LEU A 8 1.17 -60.59 -7.61
C LEU A 8 0.13 -60.09 -8.65
N CYS A 9 -0.25 -58.81 -8.58
CA CYS A 9 -1.03 -58.16 -9.64
C CYS A 9 -0.69 -56.66 -9.87
N LEU A 10 0.41 -56.16 -9.30
CA LEU A 10 0.73 -54.72 -9.25
C LEU A 10 2.05 -54.35 -9.99
N ILE A 11 2.48 -55.19 -10.93
CA ILE A 11 3.75 -55.04 -11.69
C ILE A 11 3.51 -55.04 -13.22
N LEU A 12 2.26 -55.18 -13.68
CA LEU A 12 1.90 -55.20 -15.11
C LEU A 12 0.74 -54.24 -15.41
N LEU A 13 1.08 -52.95 -15.64
CA LEU A 13 0.42 -52.01 -16.58
C LEU A 13 1.02 -50.59 -16.50
N VAL A 14 2.35 -50.46 -16.62
CA VAL A 14 3.04 -49.15 -16.78
C VAL A 14 3.64 -49.04 -18.20
N THR A 15 2.82 -49.33 -19.21
CA THR A 15 3.16 -49.19 -20.64
C THR A 15 1.92 -48.97 -21.50
N LEU A 16 1.24 -47.81 -21.35
CA LEU A 16 0.40 -47.17 -22.38
C LEU A 16 -0.09 -45.82 -21.85
N GLY A 17 0.23 -44.73 -22.55
CA GLY A 17 -0.12 -43.38 -22.13
C GLY A 17 -1.57 -43.02 -22.46
N VAL A 18 -2.45 -43.02 -21.46
CA VAL A 18 -3.80 -42.46 -21.56
C VAL A 18 -4.04 -41.54 -20.36
N VAL A 19 -4.11 -40.23 -20.60
CA VAL A 19 -4.48 -39.25 -19.58
C VAL A 19 -6.01 -39.20 -19.49
N ILE A 20 -6.57 -39.82 -18.45
CA ILE A 20 -8.00 -39.72 -18.15
C ILE A 20 -8.21 -38.55 -17.19
N SER A 21 -8.73 -37.44 -17.72
CA SER A 21 -9.20 -36.32 -16.90
C SER A 21 -10.48 -36.73 -16.15
N VAL A 22 -10.38 -36.95 -14.84
CA VAL A 22 -11.54 -37.19 -13.97
C VAL A 22 -12.00 -35.87 -13.36
N THR A 23 -13.05 -35.28 -13.93
CA THR A 23 -13.76 -34.14 -13.34
C THR A 23 -14.65 -34.60 -12.20
N PHE A 24 -14.31 -34.27 -10.96
CA PHE A 24 -15.23 -34.40 -9.82
C PHE A 24 -16.20 -33.21 -9.78
N ALA A 25 -17.49 -33.51 -9.89
CA ALA A 25 -18.56 -32.53 -9.82
C ALA A 25 -19.75 -33.11 -9.02
N ASP A 26 -19.59 -33.14 -7.69
CA ASP A 26 -20.61 -33.62 -6.75
C ASP A 26 -21.25 -32.47 -5.98
N ASN A 27 -22.42 -32.02 -6.46
CA ASN A 27 -23.35 -31.23 -5.65
C ASN A 27 -24.11 -32.18 -4.71
N VAL A 28 -23.88 -32.10 -3.40
CA VAL A 28 -24.69 -32.83 -2.41
C VAL A 28 -25.43 -31.84 -1.52
N GLU A 29 -26.72 -31.67 -1.82
CA GLU A 29 -27.65 -30.90 -0.99
C GLU A 29 -28.09 -31.74 0.23
N LEU A 30 -27.63 -31.39 1.43
CA LEU A 30 -28.14 -31.98 2.68
C LEU A 30 -29.07 -31.00 3.41
N LYS A 31 -30.38 -31.14 3.14
CA LYS A 31 -31.43 -30.62 4.01
C LYS A 31 -31.54 -31.52 5.24
N SER A 32 -31.41 -30.95 6.44
CA SER A 32 -31.92 -31.56 7.68
C SER A 32 -32.89 -30.60 8.35
N LYS A 33 -33.97 -31.17 8.89
CA LYS A 33 -35.04 -30.46 9.58
C LYS A 33 -35.33 -31.15 10.90
N ASP A 34 -35.74 -30.34 11.87
CA ASP A 34 -36.66 -30.63 12.97
C ASP A 34 -36.34 -31.87 13.85
N LEU A 35 -35.80 -31.62 15.05
CA LEU A 35 -35.95 -32.51 16.21
C LEU A 35 -35.93 -31.67 17.51
N GLU A 36 -37.11 -31.45 18.10
CA GLU A 36 -37.27 -30.67 19.33
C GLU A 36 -37.30 -31.52 20.60
N SER A 37 -36.66 -31.00 21.66
CA SER A 37 -36.94 -31.30 23.07
C SER A 37 -36.52 -32.71 23.58
N SER A 38 -36.40 -33.00 24.88
CA SER A 38 -36.68 -32.16 26.07
C SER A 38 -35.87 -32.61 27.30
N LYS A 39 -35.59 -31.67 28.23
CA LYS A 39 -35.39 -31.88 29.70
C LYS A 39 -34.11 -32.66 30.14
N LYS A 40 -33.55 -32.49 31.35
CA LYS A 40 -33.81 -31.52 32.45
C LYS A 40 -32.56 -31.38 33.37
N ASP A 41 -32.52 -30.25 34.08
CA ASP A 41 -31.96 -29.99 35.42
C ASP A 41 -30.78 -30.82 35.98
N LYS A 42 -29.68 -30.13 36.27
CA LYS A 42 -29.18 -30.00 37.67
C LYS A 42 -28.21 -28.84 37.83
N LYS A 43 -28.61 -27.83 38.61
CA LYS A 43 -27.74 -26.81 39.20
C LYS A 43 -27.89 -26.93 40.72
N VAL A 44 -26.78 -27.00 41.44
CA VAL A 44 -26.75 -26.96 42.90
C VAL A 44 -25.60 -26.04 43.29
N ASP A 45 -25.95 -24.89 43.84
CA ASP A 45 -25.00 -24.01 44.54
C ASP A 45 -24.95 -24.45 46.01
N HIS A 46 -23.78 -24.37 46.65
CA HIS A 46 -23.75 -24.22 48.11
C HIS A 46 -22.48 -23.51 48.59
N ASP A 47 -22.66 -22.65 49.59
CA ASP A 47 -21.64 -21.82 50.24
C ASP A 47 -21.43 -22.28 51.71
N SER A 48 -20.50 -21.61 52.41
CA SER A 48 -20.26 -21.54 53.87
C SER A 48 -19.19 -22.45 54.53
N THR A 49 -17.97 -21.92 54.56
CA THR A 49 -17.12 -21.66 55.76
C THR A 49 -17.13 -22.56 57.01
N HIS A 50 -15.94 -23.08 57.40
CA HIS A 50 -15.21 -22.75 58.66
C HIS A 50 -13.78 -23.38 58.66
N LYS A 51 -12.71 -22.74 59.17
CA LYS A 51 -12.16 -22.73 60.57
C LYS A 51 -12.06 -24.12 61.23
N GLU A 52 -11.00 -24.54 61.95
CA GLU A 52 -9.67 -24.01 62.37
C GLU A 52 -8.82 -25.26 62.86
N LYS A 53 -7.56 -25.29 63.35
CA LYS A 53 -6.56 -24.33 63.87
C LYS A 53 -5.14 -24.99 63.93
N GLY A 54 -4.05 -24.20 63.82
CA GLY A 54 -2.67 -24.52 64.30
C GLY A 54 -1.79 -25.49 63.46
N GLY A 55 -0.44 -25.45 63.49
CA GLY A 55 0.48 -24.37 63.91
C GLY A 55 1.65 -24.78 64.82
N GLU A 56 2.90 -24.62 64.37
CA GLU A 56 4.13 -24.59 65.21
C GLU A 56 5.27 -23.77 64.55
N LYS A 57 6.44 -23.60 65.21
CA LYS A 57 7.41 -22.50 64.99
C LYS A 57 8.89 -22.92 65.29
N VAL A 58 9.81 -21.93 65.26
CA VAL A 58 11.23 -21.91 65.74
C VAL A 58 12.30 -22.05 64.62
N ASP A 59 13.36 -21.23 64.56
CA ASP A 59 13.43 -19.77 64.24
C ASP A 59 14.93 -19.27 64.10
N GLY A 60 15.85 -19.93 63.35
CA GLY A 60 17.26 -19.45 63.16
C GLY A 60 18.25 -20.37 62.39
N ALA A 61 19.49 -19.99 62.02
CA ALA A 61 20.19 -18.69 62.03
C ALA A 61 21.50 -18.70 61.18
N GLY A 62 22.04 -17.50 60.84
CA GLY A 62 23.29 -17.27 60.08
C GLY A 62 23.05 -16.83 58.62
N SER A 63 23.79 -15.95 57.94
CA SER A 63 24.98 -15.08 58.18
C SER A 63 25.80 -15.11 56.87
N ASP A 64 26.00 -14.03 56.09
CA ASP A 64 25.43 -12.67 56.20
C ASP A 64 24.74 -12.20 54.88
N ASP A 65 25.17 -11.26 54.00
CA ASP A 65 26.36 -10.37 53.93
C ASP A 65 26.08 -9.13 52.99
N GLU A 66 27.10 -8.49 52.41
CA GLU A 66 27.10 -7.29 51.52
C GLU A 66 26.15 -7.34 50.27
N ASP A 67 25.69 -6.25 49.62
CA ASP A 67 26.08 -4.82 49.66
C ASP A 67 24.90 -3.84 49.31
N ASN A 68 25.14 -2.54 49.42
CA ASN A 68 24.37 -1.33 49.07
C ASN A 68 23.23 -1.43 48.01
N ASP A 69 21.99 -1.08 48.42
CA ASP A 69 21.13 -0.12 47.69
C ASP A 69 20.01 0.49 48.57
N LYS A 70 20.14 1.76 49.00
CA LYS A 70 19.03 2.60 49.56
C LYS A 70 19.36 4.08 49.81
N LYS A 71 19.80 4.80 48.77
CA LYS A 71 19.78 6.28 48.59
C LYS A 71 20.14 6.53 47.11
N GLU A 72 19.45 7.35 46.32
CA GLU A 72 18.60 8.49 46.65
C GLU A 72 17.28 8.51 45.83
N LYS A 73 16.13 8.75 46.48
CA LYS A 73 14.89 9.21 45.82
C LYS A 73 14.51 10.61 46.30
N LYS A 74 15.33 11.62 45.94
CA LYS A 74 15.02 13.07 46.04
C LYS A 74 16.15 13.93 45.42
N LYS A 75 16.10 14.18 44.10
CA LYS A 75 16.74 15.31 43.38
C LYS A 75 16.53 15.22 41.85
N GLU A 76 15.30 15.43 41.39
CA GLU A 76 15.03 15.72 39.97
C GLU A 76 14.24 17.03 39.84
N HIS A 77 14.89 18.12 40.26
CA HIS A 77 14.66 19.49 39.85
C HIS A 77 16.02 20.22 39.91
N ASP A 78 16.22 21.23 39.08
CA ASP A 78 17.44 22.06 38.96
C ASP A 78 18.72 21.43 38.37
N VAL A 79 18.63 20.82 37.18
CA VAL A 79 19.76 20.79 36.21
C VAL A 79 19.31 21.17 34.79
N GLN A 80 18.80 22.40 34.61
CA GLN A 80 18.64 23.03 33.28
C GLN A 80 19.07 24.52 33.30
N LYS A 81 20.31 24.79 33.76
CA LYS A 81 20.86 26.17 33.74
C LYS A 81 22.39 26.27 33.82
N LYS A 82 23.13 25.45 33.06
CA LYS A 82 24.61 25.55 32.99
C LYS A 82 25.28 24.96 31.74
N ASP A 83 24.72 25.18 30.55
CA ASP A 83 25.38 24.88 29.24
C ASP A 83 25.11 25.98 28.19
N LYS A 84 25.32 27.24 28.59
CA LYS A 84 25.28 28.41 27.70
C LYS A 84 26.30 29.48 28.09
N GLN A 85 27.54 29.07 28.41
CA GLN A 85 28.60 30.03 28.73
C GLN A 85 30.03 29.46 28.67
N HIS A 86 30.44 28.86 27.53
CA HIS A 86 31.87 28.77 27.16
C HIS A 86 32.10 28.41 25.68
N GLU A 87 31.81 29.35 24.77
CA GLU A 87 32.42 29.46 23.42
C GLU A 87 31.95 30.77 22.78
N ASN A 88 32.59 31.88 23.17
CA ASN A 88 32.48 33.20 22.52
C ASN A 88 33.64 34.12 22.97
N LYS A 89 34.83 33.55 22.83
CA LYS A 89 36.14 34.21 22.74
C LYS A 89 36.93 33.31 21.76
N ASP A 90 37.63 33.81 20.75
CA ASP A 90 38.10 35.19 20.57
C ASP A 90 37.58 35.90 19.31
N LYS A 91 37.59 37.23 19.37
CA LYS A 91 37.58 38.15 18.24
C LYS A 91 38.43 39.35 18.61
N ASP A 92 39.66 39.38 18.12
CA ASP A 92 40.42 40.55 17.72
C ASP A 92 41.65 40.04 16.95
N ASP A 93 42.30 40.93 16.19
CA ASP A 93 43.22 40.64 15.07
C ASP A 93 42.57 39.88 13.88
N GLU A 94 42.74 40.25 12.61
CA GLU A 94 43.56 41.31 11.99
C GLU A 94 42.71 42.37 11.24
N LYS A 95 43.32 43.52 10.90
CA LYS A 95 42.76 44.51 9.96
C LYS A 95 43.87 45.38 9.33
N LYS A 96 43.65 45.82 8.08
CA LYS A 96 44.55 46.58 7.15
C LYS A 96 45.47 45.68 6.31
N HIS A 97 45.84 45.98 5.05
CA HIS A 97 45.33 46.95 4.06
C HIS A 97 44.59 46.15 2.93
N VAL A 98 44.33 46.53 1.67
CA VAL A 98 44.49 47.70 0.77
C VAL A 98 43.17 47.75 -0.03
N ASP A 99 42.37 48.81 -0.22
CA ASP A 99 42.49 50.28 -0.34
C ASP A 99 42.59 50.82 -1.79
N LYS A 100 41.45 51.37 -2.30
CA LYS A 100 41.28 52.23 -3.51
C LYS A 100 41.53 51.55 -4.89
N LYS A 101 40.89 51.93 -6.03
CA LYS A 101 39.97 53.02 -6.49
C LYS A 101 38.76 52.38 -7.23
N LYS A 102 37.52 52.90 -7.28
CA LYS A 102 36.98 54.13 -7.94
C LYS A 102 37.15 54.15 -9.49
N SER A 103 36.20 54.61 -10.33
CA SER A 103 34.81 55.12 -10.09
C SER A 103 34.07 55.55 -11.37
N GLY A 104 32.73 55.39 -11.41
CA GLY A 104 31.77 56.15 -12.25
C GLY A 104 31.65 55.77 -13.74
N GLY A 105 30.57 56.12 -14.46
CA GLY A 105 29.26 56.69 -14.03
C GLY A 105 28.63 57.63 -15.08
N HIS A 106 27.28 57.72 -15.11
CA HIS A 106 26.45 58.55 -16.04
C HIS A 106 26.52 58.10 -17.53
N ASP A 107 25.56 58.36 -18.43
CA ASP A 107 24.21 58.98 -18.40
C ASP A 107 23.42 58.47 -19.64
N LYS A 108 22.12 58.12 -19.56
CA LYS A 108 20.91 58.86 -20.06
C LYS A 108 20.40 58.52 -21.49
N ASP A 109 19.06 58.62 -21.63
CA ASP A 109 18.22 59.06 -22.78
C ASP A 109 18.37 58.31 -24.15
N ASP A 110 17.36 58.14 -25.03
CA ASP A 110 15.92 58.49 -25.02
C ASP A 110 15.11 57.61 -26.03
N ASP A 111 13.79 57.83 -26.09
CA ASP A 111 12.72 57.48 -27.07
C ASP A 111 13.06 56.88 -28.48
N ASP A 112 12.15 56.03 -29.02
CA ASP A 112 11.02 56.46 -29.91
C ASP A 112 10.07 55.30 -30.29
N GLU A 113 8.84 55.63 -30.69
CA GLU A 113 7.81 54.76 -31.26
C GLU A 113 7.99 54.53 -32.78
N LYS A 114 7.46 53.42 -33.33
CA LYS A 114 6.23 53.46 -34.17
C LYS A 114 5.73 52.10 -34.69
N LYS A 115 4.42 52.07 -34.99
CA LYS A 115 3.69 51.01 -35.70
C LYS A 115 3.65 51.30 -37.20
N HIS A 116 3.32 50.29 -38.01
CA HIS A 116 2.58 50.28 -39.29
C HIS A 116 3.24 49.29 -40.30
N LYS A 117 2.56 48.70 -41.29
CA LYS A 117 1.18 48.20 -41.47
C LYS A 117 1.08 47.69 -42.92
N ASP A 118 0.22 46.69 -43.20
CA ASP A 118 -0.34 46.40 -44.54
C ASP A 118 0.69 46.00 -45.66
N LYS A 119 0.36 45.31 -46.77
CA LYS A 119 -0.80 44.46 -47.17
C LYS A 119 -0.41 43.56 -48.37
N LYS A 120 -1.21 42.50 -48.57
CA LYS A 120 -1.56 41.76 -49.82
C LYS A 120 -0.80 42.05 -51.13
N LYS A 121 -0.55 40.97 -51.91
CA LYS A 121 -1.16 40.67 -53.24
C LYS A 121 -1.10 39.13 -53.47
N ASP A 122 -2.17 38.48 -53.94
CA ASP A 122 -2.57 38.22 -55.36
C ASP A 122 -1.52 37.36 -56.10
N GLY A 123 -1.81 36.24 -56.78
CA GLY A 123 -3.06 35.47 -56.98
C GLY A 123 -2.98 34.62 -58.27
N HIS A 124 -3.83 33.58 -58.44
CA HIS A 124 -3.88 32.65 -59.60
C HIS A 124 -2.62 31.77 -59.81
N ASN A 125 -2.65 30.64 -60.55
CA ASN A 125 -3.67 29.61 -60.87
C ASN A 125 -2.92 28.45 -61.59
N ASP A 126 -3.64 27.36 -61.84
CA ASP A 126 -3.50 26.36 -62.94
C ASP A 126 -3.36 24.92 -62.45
N ASP A 127 -4.02 24.02 -63.19
CA ASP A 127 -4.29 22.62 -62.85
C ASP A 127 -3.28 21.66 -63.51
N ASP A 128 -3.15 20.43 -62.98
CA ASP A 128 -3.25 19.15 -63.75
C ASP A 128 -2.79 17.94 -62.91
N ASP A 129 -3.38 16.78 -63.22
CA ASP A 129 -3.20 15.43 -62.64
C ASP A 129 -1.72 14.92 -62.75
N SER A 130 -1.25 13.83 -62.11
CA SER A 130 -1.91 12.62 -61.57
C SER A 130 -1.00 11.84 -60.56
N ASP A 131 -1.42 10.63 -60.18
CA ASP A 131 -0.63 9.53 -59.56
C ASP A 131 -0.18 9.69 -58.08
N ASP A 132 -0.21 8.69 -57.18
CA ASP A 132 -0.97 7.42 -57.12
C ASP A 132 -0.93 6.87 -55.65
N ASP A 133 -1.76 5.88 -55.33
CA ASP A 133 -1.76 4.97 -54.15
C ASP A 133 -1.05 5.41 -52.84
N THR A 134 -1.81 5.60 -51.76
CA THR A 134 -1.99 4.54 -50.72
C THR A 134 -2.94 5.01 -49.60
N ASP A 135 -4.09 4.33 -49.46
CA ASP A 135 -4.90 4.39 -48.24
C ASP A 135 -4.34 3.38 -47.20
N ASP A 136 -4.25 3.79 -45.94
CA ASP A 136 -4.09 2.91 -44.77
C ASP A 136 -4.88 3.56 -43.62
N ASP A 137 -6.09 3.07 -43.37
CA ASP A 137 -6.97 3.51 -42.28
C ASP A 137 -6.46 3.00 -40.92
N ASP A 138 -6.43 3.86 -39.90
CA ASP A 138 -6.24 3.49 -38.49
C ASP A 138 -7.29 4.27 -37.65
N ASP A 139 -8.40 3.61 -37.29
CA ASP A 139 -9.56 4.22 -36.62
C ASP A 139 -9.25 4.62 -35.16
N ASP A 140 -9.40 5.92 -34.85
CA ASP A 140 -9.41 6.44 -33.46
C ASP A 140 -10.80 6.21 -32.82
N ASP A 141 -11.07 4.97 -32.38
CA ASP A 141 -12.27 4.60 -31.58
C ASP A 141 -12.22 5.22 -30.15
N ASP A 142 -12.71 6.46 -30.01
CA ASP A 142 -12.94 7.14 -28.72
C ASP A 142 -14.24 6.62 -28.03
N ASP A 143 -14.16 5.41 -27.43
CA ASP A 143 -15.22 4.80 -26.59
C ASP A 143 -15.44 5.57 -25.26
N ASP A 144 -16.14 6.72 -25.30
CA ASP A 144 -16.52 7.53 -24.12
C ASP A 144 -17.81 6.99 -23.45
N ASP A 145 -17.69 5.76 -22.93
CA ASP A 145 -18.75 4.91 -22.34
C ASP A 145 -19.19 5.41 -20.92
N ASP A 146 -19.84 6.58 -20.82
CA ASP A 146 -20.30 7.21 -19.56
C ASP A 146 -21.69 6.65 -19.09
N ASP A 147 -21.75 5.32 -18.90
CA ASP A 147 -22.93 4.58 -18.39
C ASP A 147 -23.37 5.03 -16.97
N GLU A 148 -24.61 5.50 -16.81
CA GLU A 148 -25.21 5.73 -15.49
C GLU A 148 -25.64 4.40 -14.83
N VAL A 149 -25.02 4.07 -13.69
CA VAL A 149 -25.33 2.84 -12.93
C VAL A 149 -26.37 3.12 -11.84
N ASP A 150 -27.65 3.05 -12.20
CA ASP A 150 -28.75 2.90 -11.23
C ASP A 150 -28.77 1.45 -10.71
N GLY A 151 -28.39 1.26 -9.44
CA GLY A 151 -28.39 -0.02 -8.75
C GLY A 151 -29.33 -0.01 -7.54
N ASP A 152 -30.36 -0.85 -7.56
CA ASP A 152 -31.34 -0.99 -6.47
C ASP A 152 -30.74 -1.81 -5.30
N ASP A 153 -30.70 -1.21 -4.11
CA ASP A 153 -30.20 -1.83 -2.88
C ASP A 153 -31.19 -2.90 -2.38
N ASN A 154 -30.79 -4.19 -2.35
CA ASN A 154 -31.07 -5.11 -1.20
C ASN A 154 -30.53 -6.55 -1.31
N GLU A 155 -29.92 -7.01 -2.41
CA GLU A 155 -29.15 -8.27 -2.34
C GLU A 155 -27.93 -8.10 -1.42
N LYS A 156 -27.78 -9.00 -0.43
CA LYS A 156 -26.59 -9.01 0.42
C LYS A 156 -25.38 -9.45 -0.39
N GLU A 157 -24.60 -8.49 -0.89
CA GLU A 157 -23.43 -8.68 -1.76
C GLU A 157 -22.66 -9.97 -1.41
N LYS A 158 -22.76 -10.95 -2.31
CA LYS A 158 -22.16 -12.26 -2.10
C LYS A 158 -20.65 -12.15 -2.20
N ILE A 159 -19.98 -12.30 -1.07
CA ILE A 159 -18.53 -12.26 -1.00
C ILE A 159 -17.95 -13.45 -1.80
N GLY A 160 -17.14 -13.13 -2.81
CA GLY A 160 -16.66 -14.07 -3.81
C GLY A 160 -15.13 -14.12 -3.94
N LEU A 161 -14.69 -15.02 -4.81
CA LEU A 161 -13.33 -15.11 -5.31
C LEU A 161 -13.37 -14.96 -6.83
N TYR A 162 -12.42 -14.20 -7.36
CA TYR A 162 -12.34 -13.86 -8.78
C TYR A 162 -10.90 -14.06 -9.27
N GLU A 163 -10.70 -14.33 -10.55
CA GLU A 163 -9.37 -14.52 -11.14
C GLU A 163 -9.29 -13.77 -12.47
N LEU A 164 -8.10 -13.27 -12.79
CA LEU A 164 -7.70 -12.78 -14.11
C LEU A 164 -6.47 -13.55 -14.59
N LYS A 165 -6.42 -13.90 -15.87
CA LYS A 165 -5.31 -14.67 -16.45
C LYS A 165 -4.87 -14.12 -17.81
N LYS A 166 -3.56 -13.90 -17.98
CA LYS A 166 -2.94 -13.52 -19.26
C LYS A 166 -1.47 -13.93 -19.30
N GLY A 167 -1.10 -14.74 -20.30
CA GLY A 167 0.27 -15.26 -20.44
C GLY A 167 0.78 -15.90 -19.14
N ASN A 168 1.89 -15.38 -18.61
CA ASN A 168 2.52 -15.87 -17.39
C ASN A 168 1.97 -15.24 -16.08
N LEU A 169 0.93 -14.41 -16.15
CA LEU A 169 0.25 -13.87 -14.96
C LEU A 169 -1.08 -14.58 -14.71
N THR A 170 -1.28 -15.00 -13.46
CA THR A 170 -2.60 -15.35 -12.90
C THR A 170 -2.76 -14.57 -11.59
N VAL A 171 -3.79 -13.73 -11.50
CA VAL A 171 -4.06 -12.87 -10.33
C VAL A 171 -5.42 -13.23 -9.77
N LYS A 172 -5.51 -13.48 -8.45
CA LYS A 172 -6.78 -13.74 -7.75
C LYS A 172 -7.15 -12.62 -6.82
N PHE A 173 -8.44 -12.37 -6.72
CA PHE A 173 -9.04 -11.27 -5.98
C PHE A 173 -10.17 -11.76 -5.09
N THR A 174 -10.53 -10.94 -4.10
CA THR A 174 -11.83 -11.00 -3.44
C THR A 174 -12.45 -9.60 -3.38
N ASN A 175 -13.78 -9.53 -3.45
CA ASN A 175 -14.49 -8.25 -3.32
C ASN A 175 -14.58 -7.76 -1.86
N TRP A 176 -14.08 -8.51 -0.88
CA TRP A 176 -13.72 -7.93 0.42
C TRP A 176 -12.50 -7.02 0.23
N GLY A 177 -12.66 -5.72 0.47
CA GLY A 177 -11.59 -4.72 0.33
C GLY A 177 -11.07 -4.49 -1.09
N ALA A 178 -11.76 -4.99 -2.13
CA ALA A 178 -11.27 -5.06 -3.52
C ALA A 178 -9.82 -5.59 -3.58
N SER A 179 -9.54 -6.68 -2.85
CA SER A 179 -8.19 -7.09 -2.48
C SER A 179 -7.58 -8.09 -3.47
N ILE A 180 -6.29 -7.94 -3.80
CA ILE A 180 -5.48 -9.03 -4.39
C ILE A 180 -5.16 -10.03 -3.29
N ILE A 181 -5.42 -11.32 -3.53
CA ILE A 181 -5.13 -12.39 -2.56
C ILE A 181 -4.00 -13.32 -3.01
N SER A 182 -3.66 -13.30 -4.30
CA SER A 182 -2.65 -14.15 -4.94
C SER A 182 -2.23 -13.55 -6.28
N LEU A 183 -0.94 -13.61 -6.60
CA LEU A 183 -0.41 -13.20 -7.90
C LEU A 183 0.73 -14.14 -8.26
N HIS A 184 0.51 -14.99 -9.25
CA HIS A 184 1.47 -16.01 -9.68
C HIS A 184 2.31 -15.51 -10.87
N PHE A 185 3.62 -15.73 -10.80
CA PHE A 185 4.59 -15.44 -11.87
C PHE A 185 5.73 -16.50 -11.88
N PRO A 186 6.29 -16.90 -13.05
CA PRO A 186 7.40 -17.85 -13.10
C PRO A 186 8.69 -17.25 -12.52
N ASP A 187 9.64 -18.11 -12.14
CA ASP A 187 11.04 -17.75 -11.93
C ASP A 187 11.86 -17.95 -13.22
N LYS A 188 13.18 -17.72 -13.18
CA LYS A 188 14.09 -17.94 -14.32
C LYS A 188 14.23 -19.40 -14.77
N ASN A 189 13.68 -20.34 -14.01
CA ASN A 189 13.61 -21.77 -14.35
C ASN A 189 12.20 -22.16 -14.87
N GLY A 190 11.27 -21.21 -15.01
CA GLY A 190 9.88 -21.45 -15.38
C GLY A 190 8.97 -21.90 -14.23
N LYS A 191 9.46 -21.94 -12.98
CA LYS A 191 8.68 -22.36 -11.82
C LYS A 191 7.71 -21.25 -11.38
N MET A 192 6.43 -21.46 -11.63
CA MET A 192 5.36 -20.61 -11.08
C MET A 192 5.42 -20.59 -9.55
N ASP A 193 5.28 -19.41 -8.96
CA ASP A 193 5.08 -19.23 -7.52
C ASP A 193 4.23 -17.96 -7.27
N ASP A 194 3.61 -17.88 -6.11
CA ASP A 194 2.76 -16.76 -5.70
C ASP A 194 3.62 -15.71 -4.98
N ILE A 195 3.74 -14.49 -5.55
CA ILE A 195 4.69 -13.46 -5.11
C ILE A 195 4.07 -12.35 -4.25
N VAL A 196 2.84 -12.56 -3.73
CA VAL A 196 2.24 -11.72 -2.69
C VAL A 196 1.84 -12.52 -1.45
N LEU A 197 1.95 -11.92 -0.27
CA LEU A 197 1.46 -12.52 0.98
C LEU A 197 -0.08 -12.40 1.06
N GLY A 198 -0.72 -13.26 1.85
CA GLY A 198 -2.16 -13.22 2.07
C GLY A 198 -2.70 -14.46 2.81
N TYR A 199 -4.00 -14.72 2.70
CA TYR A 199 -4.68 -15.85 3.34
C TYR A 199 -5.38 -16.79 2.33
N ASP A 200 -5.54 -18.05 2.71
CA ASP A 200 -6.26 -19.07 1.91
C ASP A 200 -7.79 -18.84 1.85
N SER A 201 -8.37 -18.00 2.72
CA SER A 201 -9.83 -17.82 2.81
C SER A 201 -10.26 -16.38 3.06
N VAL A 202 -11.36 -15.97 2.42
CA VAL A 202 -11.98 -14.64 2.65
C VAL A 202 -12.51 -14.47 4.08
N LYS A 203 -12.79 -15.58 4.77
CA LYS A 203 -13.14 -15.55 6.21
C LYS A 203 -11.99 -14.96 7.05
N THR A 204 -10.73 -15.18 6.65
CA THR A 204 -9.56 -14.63 7.35
C THR A 204 -9.40 -13.14 7.06
N TYR A 205 -9.58 -12.71 5.80
CA TYR A 205 -9.52 -11.28 5.40
C TYR A 205 -10.51 -10.39 6.18
N LYS A 206 -11.69 -10.91 6.54
CA LYS A 206 -12.66 -10.22 7.43
C LYS A 206 -12.14 -9.92 8.85
N THR A 207 -11.00 -10.49 9.22
CA THR A 207 -10.35 -10.35 10.52
C THR A 207 -8.89 -9.92 10.39
N ASP A 208 -8.49 -9.48 9.20
CA ASP A 208 -7.17 -8.89 8.94
C ASP A 208 -6.97 -7.62 9.77
N LYS A 209 -5.69 -7.30 10.03
CA LYS A 209 -5.21 -6.09 10.71
C LYS A 209 -3.92 -5.55 10.09
N VAL A 210 -3.42 -6.19 9.03
CA VAL A 210 -2.19 -5.83 8.31
C VAL A 210 -2.47 -5.45 6.85
N TYR A 211 -3.71 -5.57 6.38
CA TYR A 211 -4.22 -5.09 5.09
C TYR A 211 -3.64 -5.80 3.85
N PHE A 212 -3.50 -7.12 3.87
CA PHE A 212 -2.91 -7.88 2.75
C PHE A 212 -3.66 -7.64 1.42
N GLY A 213 -3.02 -6.91 0.50
CA GLY A 213 -3.50 -6.72 -0.87
C GLY A 213 -4.74 -5.85 -1.02
N ALA A 214 -5.23 -5.25 0.07
CA ALA A 214 -6.48 -4.48 0.10
C ALA A 214 -6.35 -3.10 -0.58
N THR A 215 -7.48 -2.57 -1.03
CA THR A 215 -7.60 -1.14 -1.38
C THR A 215 -7.88 -0.35 -0.11
N VAL A 216 -6.95 0.50 0.31
CA VAL A 216 -7.05 1.31 1.53
C VAL A 216 -7.52 2.74 1.23
N GLY A 217 -8.42 3.24 2.09
CA GLY A 217 -9.14 4.50 1.92
C GLY A 217 -10.27 4.64 2.97
N ARG A 218 -11.01 5.75 3.06
CA ARG A 218 -11.04 6.94 2.18
C ARG A 218 -9.73 7.73 2.11
N VAL A 219 -8.92 7.67 3.18
CA VAL A 219 -7.59 8.26 3.25
C VAL A 219 -6.59 7.20 3.72
N ALA A 220 -5.71 6.78 2.82
CA ALA A 220 -4.60 5.86 3.07
C ALA A 220 -3.53 6.47 3.98
N ASN A 221 -2.82 5.60 4.69
CA ASN A 221 -1.88 5.93 5.76
C ASN A 221 -2.53 6.79 6.88
N ARG A 222 -1.77 7.61 7.59
CA ARG A 222 -2.18 8.25 8.86
C ARG A 222 -2.76 9.67 8.71
N ILE A 223 -3.73 9.99 9.56
CA ILE A 223 -4.21 11.34 9.89
C ILE A 223 -3.95 11.60 11.38
N GLY A 224 -3.19 12.66 11.67
CA GLY A 224 -2.75 13.04 13.00
C GLY A 224 -3.92 13.35 13.93
N LYS A 225 -3.92 12.74 15.12
CA LYS A 225 -4.92 12.88 16.18
C LYS A 225 -6.36 12.58 15.73
N GLY A 226 -6.51 11.81 14.63
CA GLY A 226 -7.80 11.46 14.04
C GLY A 226 -8.65 12.67 13.67
N LYS A 227 -8.04 13.75 13.17
CA LYS A 227 -8.78 14.96 12.80
C LYS A 227 -8.07 15.82 11.77
N PHE A 228 -8.85 16.65 11.07
CA PHE A 228 -8.36 17.62 10.10
C PHE A 228 -9.30 18.84 10.04
N LYS A 229 -8.94 19.86 9.26
CA LYS A 229 -9.85 20.97 8.94
C LYS A 229 -10.12 21.06 7.44
N LEU A 230 -11.38 21.34 7.10
CA LEU A 230 -11.81 21.61 5.73
C LEU A 230 -12.81 22.78 5.75
N ASN A 231 -12.56 23.80 4.93
CA ASN A 231 -13.35 25.02 4.83
C ASN A 231 -13.67 25.64 6.23
N GLY A 232 -12.63 25.73 7.08
CA GLY A 232 -12.69 26.26 8.44
C GLY A 232 -13.22 25.29 9.51
N LYS A 233 -14.08 24.33 9.14
CA LYS A 233 -14.68 23.34 10.04
C LYS A 233 -13.68 22.25 10.42
N GLU A 234 -13.63 21.88 11.70
CA GLU A 234 -12.89 20.70 12.17
C GLU A 234 -13.74 19.43 11.98
N TYR A 235 -13.11 18.40 11.43
CA TYR A 235 -13.67 17.05 11.27
C TYR A 235 -12.88 16.06 12.12
N LYS A 236 -13.56 15.09 12.72
CA LYS A 236 -12.96 14.03 13.54
C LYS A 236 -13.27 12.68 12.91
N THR A 237 -12.24 11.87 12.72
CA THR A 237 -12.32 10.58 12.05
C THR A 237 -12.19 9.40 13.01
N SER A 238 -12.52 8.21 12.53
CA SER A 238 -12.56 6.95 13.26
C SER A 238 -11.16 6.48 13.68
N VAL A 239 -10.71 6.85 14.89
CA VAL A 239 -9.38 6.48 15.40
C VAL A 239 -9.23 4.97 15.63
N ASN A 240 -8.16 4.40 15.08
CA ASN A 240 -7.83 2.97 15.12
C ASN A 240 -6.35 2.69 15.41
N ASP A 241 -5.45 3.67 15.25
CA ASP A 241 -4.01 3.54 15.55
C ASP A 241 -3.60 4.53 16.67
N GLY A 242 -3.71 4.09 17.92
CA GLY A 242 -3.44 4.91 19.09
C GLY A 242 -4.38 6.12 19.20
N LYS A 243 -3.88 7.33 18.89
CA LYS A 243 -4.66 8.57 18.81
C LYS A 243 -5.07 8.93 17.38
N ASN A 244 -4.58 8.19 16.40
CA ASN A 244 -4.59 8.54 14.99
C ASN A 244 -5.62 7.69 14.22
N THR A 245 -6.00 8.18 13.05
CA THR A 245 -6.76 7.41 12.05
C THR A 245 -5.78 6.89 11.02
N LEU A 246 -5.85 5.61 10.71
CA LEU A 246 -4.96 4.87 9.81
C LEU A 246 -5.81 4.13 8.76
N HIS A 247 -5.44 4.25 7.47
CA HIS A 247 -6.10 3.58 6.32
C HIS A 247 -7.65 3.75 6.30
N GLY A 248 -8.12 4.96 6.62
CA GLY A 248 -9.55 5.30 6.67
C GLY A 248 -10.25 5.07 8.01
N GLY A 249 -9.67 4.30 8.94
CA GLY A 249 -10.19 4.11 10.30
C GLY A 249 -10.66 2.69 10.61
N LYS A 250 -11.54 2.54 11.62
CA LYS A 250 -11.95 1.24 12.18
C LYS A 250 -12.67 0.29 11.21
N LYS A 251 -13.24 0.83 10.14
CA LYS A 251 -13.80 0.07 9.02
C LYS A 251 -13.48 0.85 7.75
N GLY A 252 -12.23 0.76 7.31
CA GLY A 252 -11.76 1.41 6.10
C GLY A 252 -12.25 0.70 4.84
N PHE A 253 -11.79 1.17 3.68
CA PHE A 253 -12.16 0.59 2.38
C PHE A 253 -11.64 -0.85 2.17
N GLY A 254 -10.69 -1.30 2.99
CA GLY A 254 -10.25 -2.70 3.07
C GLY A 254 -11.18 -3.61 3.90
N ASP A 255 -12.07 -3.03 4.70
CA ASP A 255 -12.91 -3.71 5.71
C ASP A 255 -14.41 -3.76 5.30
N VAL A 256 -14.69 -3.53 4.01
CA VAL A 256 -16.03 -3.51 3.42
C VAL A 256 -16.13 -4.52 2.28
N VAL A 257 -17.36 -4.90 1.95
CA VAL A 257 -17.65 -5.55 0.67
C VAL A 257 -17.75 -4.47 -0.40
N TRP A 258 -17.27 -4.80 -1.59
CA TRP A 258 -17.43 -4.01 -2.81
C TRP A 258 -18.34 -4.77 -3.77
N ALA A 259 -19.15 -4.05 -4.53
CA ALA A 259 -19.83 -4.58 -5.70
C ALA A 259 -18.81 -5.00 -6.76
N VAL A 260 -19.16 -5.97 -7.61
CA VAL A 260 -18.37 -6.37 -8.78
C VAL A 260 -19.15 -5.98 -10.03
N ALA A 261 -18.84 -4.80 -10.58
CA ALA A 261 -19.60 -4.19 -11.66
C ALA A 261 -19.33 -4.84 -13.03
N LYS A 262 -18.06 -5.19 -13.32
CA LYS A 262 -17.65 -5.89 -14.56
C LYS A 262 -16.53 -6.89 -14.21
N HIS A 263 -16.59 -8.14 -14.69
CA HIS A 263 -15.50 -9.13 -14.56
C HIS A 263 -15.35 -9.95 -15.85
N GLN A 264 -14.16 -9.89 -16.44
CA GLN A 264 -13.75 -10.64 -17.61
C GLN A 264 -12.47 -11.43 -17.28
N TYR A 265 -12.60 -12.75 -17.12
CA TYR A 265 -11.53 -13.66 -16.69
C TYR A 265 -10.28 -13.65 -17.60
N ASP A 266 -10.48 -13.67 -18.92
CA ASP A 266 -9.45 -13.82 -19.96
C ASP A 266 -9.74 -12.96 -21.22
N GLY A 267 -9.21 -13.36 -22.38
CA GLY A 267 -9.33 -12.62 -23.64
C GLY A 267 -8.27 -11.53 -23.84
N LYS A 268 -8.51 -10.59 -24.78
CA LYS A 268 -7.51 -9.57 -25.20
C LYS A 268 -7.08 -8.64 -24.06
N LYS A 269 -8.03 -8.19 -23.22
CA LYS A 269 -7.82 -7.17 -22.16
C LYS A 269 -8.53 -7.59 -20.83
N PRO A 270 -8.14 -8.72 -20.18
CA PRO A 270 -8.84 -9.26 -19.00
C PRO A 270 -8.87 -8.27 -17.85
N HIS A 271 -10.00 -8.14 -17.16
CA HIS A 271 -10.19 -7.09 -16.15
C HIS A 271 -11.29 -7.41 -15.12
N ILE A 272 -11.19 -6.78 -13.94
CA ILE A 272 -12.26 -6.74 -12.93
C ILE A 272 -12.41 -5.32 -12.41
N VAL A 273 -13.67 -4.89 -12.27
CA VAL A 273 -14.08 -3.57 -11.77
C VAL A 273 -14.86 -3.77 -10.47
N PHE A 274 -14.31 -3.26 -9.37
CA PHE A 274 -14.98 -3.17 -8.08
C PHE A 274 -15.55 -1.76 -7.89
N THR A 275 -16.74 -1.63 -7.33
CA THR A 275 -17.35 -0.33 -6.97
C THR A 275 -17.82 -0.31 -5.51
N HIS A 276 -17.75 0.88 -4.89
CA HIS A 276 -18.19 1.10 -3.51
C HIS A 276 -18.63 2.56 -3.31
N THR A 277 -19.73 2.77 -2.59
CA THR A 277 -20.22 4.10 -2.21
C THR A 277 -20.05 4.28 -0.70
N SER A 278 -19.19 5.21 -0.30
CA SER A 278 -18.96 5.57 1.11
C SER A 278 -19.81 6.81 1.45
N PRO A 279 -20.83 6.71 2.32
CA PRO A 279 -21.79 7.79 2.55
C PRO A 279 -21.21 9.00 3.32
N ASP A 280 -21.95 10.10 3.36
CA ASP A 280 -21.62 11.27 4.18
C ASP A 280 -21.53 10.89 5.67
N GLY A 281 -20.43 11.25 6.31
CA GLY A 281 -20.14 10.92 7.70
C GLY A 281 -19.46 9.55 7.91
N ASP A 282 -19.28 8.71 6.88
CA ASP A 282 -18.59 7.43 7.02
C ASP A 282 -17.15 7.62 7.52
N GLN A 283 -16.79 6.86 8.55
CA GLN A 283 -15.59 7.01 9.38
C GLN A 283 -15.29 8.46 9.84
N GLY A 284 -16.27 9.37 9.81
CA GLY A 284 -16.13 10.80 10.13
C GLY A 284 -15.75 11.72 8.96
N PHE A 285 -15.70 11.21 7.72
CA PHE A 285 -15.41 12.00 6.52
C PHE A 285 -16.67 12.68 5.94
N PRO A 286 -16.60 13.93 5.46
CA PRO A 286 -17.72 14.60 4.81
C PRO A 286 -17.97 14.09 3.38
N GLY A 287 -19.22 14.15 2.95
CA GLY A 287 -19.66 13.91 1.58
C GLY A 287 -19.85 12.43 1.23
N GLU A 288 -20.84 12.16 0.39
CA GLU A 288 -20.97 10.86 -0.26
C GLU A 288 -19.89 10.75 -1.36
N LEU A 289 -19.15 9.64 -1.36
CA LEU A 289 -18.06 9.39 -2.29
C LEU A 289 -18.27 8.04 -2.99
N SER A 290 -18.56 8.09 -4.29
CA SER A 290 -18.51 6.93 -5.17
C SER A 290 -17.05 6.62 -5.54
N VAL A 291 -16.66 5.34 -5.48
CA VAL A 291 -15.28 4.87 -5.67
C VAL A 291 -15.26 3.63 -6.57
N THR A 292 -14.28 3.58 -7.48
CA THR A 292 -14.09 2.48 -8.42
C THR A 292 -12.64 2.00 -8.40
N VAL A 293 -12.42 0.68 -8.42
CA VAL A 293 -11.10 0.04 -8.54
C VAL A 293 -11.12 -0.93 -9.72
N THR A 294 -10.36 -0.61 -10.77
CA THR A 294 -10.22 -1.45 -11.97
C THR A 294 -8.84 -2.09 -11.99
N TYR A 295 -8.78 -3.42 -11.91
CA TYR A 295 -7.59 -4.21 -12.16
C TYR A 295 -7.63 -4.78 -13.58
N LYS A 296 -6.56 -4.68 -14.37
CA LYS A 296 -6.56 -5.03 -15.80
C LYS A 296 -5.21 -5.57 -16.28
N LEU A 297 -5.21 -6.74 -16.92
CA LEU A 297 -4.02 -7.34 -17.54
C LEU A 297 -3.83 -6.76 -18.95
N VAL A 298 -3.23 -5.57 -19.02
CA VAL A 298 -3.17 -4.75 -20.25
C VAL A 298 -2.31 -5.41 -21.33
N LYS A 299 -1.13 -5.90 -20.95
CA LYS A 299 -0.21 -6.67 -21.81
C LYS A 299 0.25 -7.90 -21.04
N ASP A 300 0.99 -8.76 -21.72
CA ASP A 300 1.63 -9.90 -21.07
C ASP A 300 2.58 -9.39 -19.98
N ASN A 301 2.46 -9.97 -18.79
CA ASN A 301 3.23 -9.59 -17.60
C ASN A 301 3.00 -8.15 -17.09
N GLU A 302 1.93 -7.45 -17.54
CA GLU A 302 1.62 -6.08 -17.12
C GLU A 302 0.23 -5.97 -16.46
N LEU A 303 0.20 -5.76 -15.15
CA LEU A 303 -1.00 -5.50 -14.35
C LEU A 303 -1.17 -3.98 -14.14
N SER A 304 -2.20 -3.42 -14.77
CA SER A 304 -2.66 -2.05 -14.51
C SER A 304 -3.67 -2.04 -13.37
N VAL A 305 -3.59 -1.02 -12.52
CA VAL A 305 -4.58 -0.75 -11.45
C VAL A 305 -4.98 0.71 -11.52
N VAL A 306 -6.27 0.98 -11.65
CA VAL A 306 -6.83 2.34 -11.70
C VAL A 306 -7.85 2.50 -10.58
N MET A 307 -7.61 3.45 -9.68
CA MET A 307 -8.49 3.79 -8.58
C MET A 307 -9.04 5.19 -8.80
N GLU A 308 -10.36 5.31 -8.91
CA GLU A 308 -11.05 6.57 -9.20
C GLU A 308 -12.10 6.88 -8.13
N ALA A 309 -12.36 8.15 -7.87
CA ALA A 309 -13.41 8.55 -6.95
C ALA A 309 -14.03 9.91 -7.33
N LYS A 310 -15.32 10.09 -7.05
CA LYS A 310 -16.11 11.29 -7.38
C LYS A 310 -16.98 11.68 -6.18
N PRO A 311 -16.73 12.80 -5.48
CA PRO A 311 -17.63 13.28 -4.43
C PRO A 311 -18.91 13.83 -5.06
N LYS A 312 -20.05 13.47 -4.48
CA LYS A 312 -21.39 13.79 -4.99
C LYS A 312 -21.81 15.21 -4.65
N ASP A 313 -21.66 15.60 -3.38
CA ASP A 313 -22.31 16.77 -2.80
C ASP A 313 -21.37 17.71 -2.02
N LYS A 314 -20.34 17.16 -1.34
CA LYS A 314 -19.42 17.92 -0.47
C LYS A 314 -17.97 17.64 -0.82
N ALA A 315 -17.12 18.67 -0.65
CA ALA A 315 -15.68 18.50 -0.70
C ALA A 315 -15.21 17.49 0.37
N THR A 316 -14.29 16.60 0.00
CA THR A 316 -13.82 15.51 0.87
C THR A 316 -12.34 15.21 0.63
N PRO A 317 -11.57 14.81 1.65
CA PRO A 317 -10.25 14.23 1.42
C PRO A 317 -10.36 12.85 0.76
N VAL A 318 -9.50 12.59 -0.22
CA VAL A 318 -9.34 11.27 -0.86
C VAL A 318 -7.84 10.98 -1.02
N ASN A 319 -7.41 9.83 -0.49
CA ASN A 319 -6.10 9.25 -0.74
C ASN A 319 -6.29 7.73 -0.82
N LEU A 320 -6.21 7.13 -2.00
CA LEU A 320 -6.42 5.69 -2.19
C LEU A 320 -5.09 5.02 -2.51
N ALA A 321 -4.80 3.90 -1.87
CA ALA A 321 -3.61 3.09 -2.13
C ALA A 321 -3.94 1.60 -2.16
N HIS A 322 -3.01 0.80 -2.70
CA HIS A 322 -3.13 -0.65 -2.82
C HIS A 322 -2.03 -1.33 -1.99
N HIS A 323 -2.44 -2.15 -1.01
CA HIS A 323 -1.59 -2.58 0.10
C HIS A 323 -1.07 -4.03 -0.04
N SER A 324 -0.71 -4.45 -1.26
CA SER A 324 -0.03 -5.76 -1.45
C SER A 324 1.33 -5.79 -0.75
N TYR A 325 1.59 -6.91 -0.07
CA TYR A 325 2.91 -7.25 0.45
C TYR A 325 3.58 -8.17 -0.56
N TRP A 326 4.62 -7.67 -1.21
CA TRP A 326 5.39 -8.36 -2.23
C TRP A 326 6.54 -9.15 -1.62
N ASN A 327 6.80 -10.33 -2.18
CA ASN A 327 8.02 -11.12 -1.98
C ASN A 327 8.30 -11.82 -3.31
N LEU A 328 9.27 -11.31 -4.08
CA LEU A 328 9.59 -11.83 -5.41
C LEU A 328 10.26 -13.21 -5.35
N GLY A 329 10.86 -13.59 -4.22
CA GLY A 329 11.24 -14.98 -3.96
C GLY A 329 10.03 -15.94 -3.92
N GLY A 330 8.83 -15.43 -3.58
CA GLY A 330 7.60 -16.18 -3.35
C GLY A 330 7.09 -16.02 -1.91
N HIS A 331 5.78 -16.08 -1.67
CA HIS A 331 5.14 -15.69 -0.40
C HIS A 331 5.63 -16.41 0.86
N ASN A 332 6.28 -17.58 0.69
CA ASN A 332 6.84 -18.40 1.77
C ASN A 332 8.35 -18.67 1.54
N SER A 333 9.06 -17.76 0.86
CA SER A 333 10.47 -17.94 0.45
C SER A 333 11.50 -17.63 1.55
N GLY A 334 11.09 -16.87 2.58
CA GLY A 334 11.94 -16.28 3.60
C GLY A 334 11.58 -14.80 3.81
N ASP A 335 12.55 -14.02 4.27
CA ASP A 335 12.47 -12.56 4.30
C ASP A 335 12.88 -11.91 2.95
N ILE A 336 12.52 -10.64 2.77
CA ILE A 336 12.87 -9.84 1.57
C ILE A 336 14.21 -9.08 1.70
N LEU A 337 15.01 -9.30 2.75
CA LEU A 337 16.15 -8.42 3.07
C LEU A 337 17.30 -8.53 2.03
N SER A 338 17.34 -9.62 1.27
CA SER A 338 18.24 -9.81 0.12
C SER A 338 17.67 -9.38 -1.24
N GLU A 339 16.39 -9.00 -1.33
CA GLU A 339 15.86 -8.38 -2.54
C GLU A 339 16.49 -6.98 -2.72
N GLU A 340 16.70 -6.58 -3.97
CA GLU A 340 17.29 -5.30 -4.32
C GLU A 340 16.21 -4.35 -4.82
N ILE A 341 16.20 -3.12 -4.29
CA ILE A 341 15.21 -2.09 -4.64
C ILE A 341 15.90 -0.81 -5.11
N GLN A 342 15.30 -0.15 -6.11
CA GLN A 342 15.53 1.25 -6.46
C GLN A 342 14.21 2.01 -6.24
N ILE A 343 14.28 3.20 -5.63
CA ILE A 343 13.15 4.10 -5.43
C ILE A 343 13.48 5.46 -6.05
N LEU A 344 12.68 5.90 -7.03
CA LEU A 344 12.87 7.18 -7.72
C LEU A 344 12.16 8.32 -6.96
N GLY A 345 12.68 8.63 -5.77
CA GLY A 345 12.24 9.75 -4.95
C GLY A 345 13.39 10.35 -4.15
N SER A 346 13.82 11.55 -4.50
CA SER A 346 14.99 12.23 -3.91
C SER A 346 14.73 12.80 -2.53
N GLY A 347 13.49 12.77 -2.03
CA GLY A 347 13.14 13.18 -0.67
C GLY A 347 12.26 12.16 0.07
N TYR A 348 12.11 12.34 1.37
CA TYR A 348 11.19 11.58 2.23
C TYR A 348 10.58 12.50 3.28
N THR A 349 9.42 12.13 3.82
CA THR A 349 8.74 12.88 4.91
C THR A 349 9.09 12.27 6.28
N PRO A 350 9.95 12.90 7.11
CA PRO A 350 10.34 12.32 8.40
C PRO A 350 9.19 12.32 9.40
N VAL A 351 9.01 11.22 10.12
CA VAL A 351 7.92 11.00 11.08
C VAL A 351 8.35 11.19 12.54
N ASP A 352 7.37 11.32 13.44
CA ASP A 352 7.53 11.27 14.89
C ASP A 352 7.31 9.86 15.47
N GLY A 353 7.29 9.75 16.81
CA GLY A 353 7.09 8.48 17.52
C GLY A 353 5.67 7.90 17.47
N GLU A 354 4.69 8.63 16.92
CA GLU A 354 3.36 8.09 16.57
C GLU A 354 3.24 7.83 15.06
N LEU A 355 4.38 7.83 14.35
CA LEU A 355 4.51 7.66 12.89
C LEU A 355 3.77 8.74 12.07
N ILE A 356 3.56 9.93 12.66
CA ILE A 356 2.98 11.09 11.97
C ILE A 356 4.09 11.95 11.36
N PRO A 357 3.99 12.36 10.08
CA PRO A 357 4.97 13.27 9.48
C PRO A 357 5.14 14.59 10.23
N THR A 358 6.38 15.06 10.28
CA THR A 358 6.78 16.32 10.93
C THR A 358 6.49 17.57 10.09
N GLY A 359 5.76 17.44 8.97
CA GLY A 359 5.55 18.50 7.97
C GLY A 359 6.82 18.89 7.18
N LYS A 360 7.95 18.21 7.41
CA LYS A 360 9.22 18.40 6.69
C LYS A 360 9.33 17.45 5.51
N ILE A 361 10.20 17.81 4.57
CA ILE A 361 10.75 16.92 3.54
C ILE A 361 12.26 17.00 3.67
N ASN A 362 12.91 15.85 3.87
CA ASN A 362 14.37 15.72 3.93
C ASN A 362 14.87 15.04 2.64
N PRO A 363 16.10 15.32 2.17
CA PRO A 363 16.70 14.56 1.08
C PRO A 363 17.00 13.12 1.53
N VAL A 364 16.84 12.14 0.63
CA VAL A 364 17.24 10.75 0.92
C VAL A 364 18.75 10.54 0.86
N LYS A 365 19.45 11.35 0.05
CA LYS A 365 20.87 11.18 -0.27
C LYS A 365 21.75 11.18 0.98
N GLY A 366 22.55 10.13 1.15
CA GLY A 366 23.44 9.95 2.30
C GLY A 366 22.73 9.58 3.61
N THR A 367 21.46 9.18 3.56
CA THR A 367 20.70 8.67 4.71
C THR A 367 20.43 7.17 4.59
N ALA A 368 19.80 6.57 5.61
CA ALA A 368 19.30 5.20 5.52
C ALA A 368 18.31 4.99 4.35
N TYR A 369 17.64 6.06 3.90
CA TYR A 369 16.64 6.02 2.83
C TYR A 369 17.23 6.14 1.42
N ASP A 370 18.56 6.15 1.25
CA ASP A 370 19.22 6.32 -0.05
C ASP A 370 19.13 5.06 -0.94
N PHE A 371 17.98 4.92 -1.62
CA PHE A 371 17.67 3.90 -2.63
C PHE A 371 17.56 4.49 -4.05
N LEU A 372 18.21 5.62 -4.33
CA LEU A 372 18.24 6.22 -5.67
C LEU A 372 18.95 5.33 -6.71
N GLN A 373 19.71 4.32 -6.25
CA GLN A 373 20.32 3.26 -7.04
C GLN A 373 19.83 1.89 -6.55
N LEU A 374 19.73 0.92 -7.47
CA LEU A 374 19.33 -0.45 -7.15
C LEU A 374 20.32 -1.09 -6.17
N ARG A 375 19.83 -1.53 -5.00
CA ARG A 375 20.66 -2.12 -3.93
C ARG A 375 19.86 -3.01 -2.97
N PRO A 376 20.50 -3.96 -2.27
CA PRO A 376 19.84 -4.78 -1.26
C PRO A 376 19.17 -3.97 -0.15
N ILE A 377 17.93 -4.34 0.19
CA ILE A 377 17.10 -3.64 1.20
C ILE A 377 17.80 -3.55 2.57
N LYS A 378 18.51 -4.61 2.97
CA LYS A 378 19.26 -4.71 4.24
C LYS A 378 20.35 -3.67 4.46
N ASP A 379 20.98 -3.14 3.41
CA ASP A 379 22.31 -2.52 3.51
C ASP A 379 22.35 -1.28 4.42
N ASN A 380 21.21 -0.59 4.53
CA ASN A 380 21.02 0.63 5.30
C ASN A 380 20.18 0.45 6.57
N MET A 381 19.71 -0.77 6.90
CA MET A 381 18.70 -0.98 7.97
C MET A 381 19.23 -0.96 9.41
N LYS A 382 20.53 -0.74 9.64
CA LYS A 382 21.18 -0.95 10.95
C LYS A 382 20.54 -0.17 12.10
N ASP A 383 20.14 1.07 11.86
CA ASP A 383 19.52 1.94 12.86
C ASP A 383 17.98 1.82 12.89
N LEU A 384 17.40 1.05 11.96
CA LEU A 384 15.97 0.92 11.73
C LEU A 384 15.46 -0.43 12.26
N LYS A 385 15.18 -0.49 13.57
CA LYS A 385 14.81 -1.74 14.30
C LYS A 385 13.61 -2.50 13.71
N THR A 386 12.67 -1.80 13.09
CA THR A 386 11.48 -2.36 12.39
C THR A 386 11.58 -2.22 10.87
N GLY A 387 12.77 -1.95 10.34
CA GLY A 387 13.00 -1.60 8.95
C GLY A 387 12.38 -0.25 8.55
N TYR A 388 12.05 -0.13 7.28
CA TYR A 388 11.43 1.07 6.73
C TYR A 388 9.91 1.01 6.95
N ASP A 389 9.33 2.11 7.42
CA ASP A 389 7.91 2.48 7.28
C ASP A 389 7.90 3.99 7.00
N ILE A 390 8.05 4.37 5.73
CA ILE A 390 8.30 5.77 5.37
C ILE A 390 7.71 6.15 4.02
N ASN A 391 7.18 7.37 3.92
CA ASN A 391 6.74 7.96 2.65
C ASN A 391 7.90 8.69 1.96
N TYR A 392 8.22 8.24 0.75
CA TYR A 392 9.10 8.93 -0.19
C TYR A 392 8.33 10.02 -0.95
N CYS A 393 9.01 11.13 -1.21
CA CYS A 393 8.59 12.18 -2.14
C CYS A 393 9.14 11.80 -3.52
N LEU A 394 8.26 11.39 -4.44
CA LEU A 394 8.65 10.82 -5.73
C LEU A 394 9.02 11.88 -6.75
N ASP A 395 10.11 11.65 -7.47
CA ASP A 395 10.66 12.61 -8.42
C ASP A 395 9.78 12.79 -9.66
N GLY A 396 9.93 13.91 -10.36
CA GLY A 396 9.12 14.26 -11.53
C GLY A 396 7.72 14.80 -11.20
N LYS A 397 6.85 14.88 -12.21
CA LYS A 397 5.54 15.56 -12.09
C LYS A 397 4.43 14.60 -11.67
N ALA A 398 3.89 14.79 -10.47
CA ALA A 398 2.66 14.13 -10.02
C ALA A 398 1.48 14.37 -10.99
N LYS A 399 0.54 13.43 -11.01
CA LYS A 399 -0.54 13.24 -12.01
C LYS A 399 -0.06 12.82 -13.41
N LYS A 400 1.25 12.74 -13.71
CA LYS A 400 1.79 12.02 -14.88
C LYS A 400 2.32 10.64 -14.48
N MET A 401 2.10 9.64 -15.34
CA MET A 401 2.73 8.32 -15.20
C MET A 401 4.24 8.42 -15.39
N ARG A 402 4.98 7.70 -14.55
CA ARG A 402 6.45 7.54 -14.61
C ARG A 402 6.87 6.29 -13.84
N LYS A 403 8.07 5.75 -14.12
CA LYS A 403 8.69 4.72 -13.29
C LYS A 403 8.92 5.27 -11.87
N ILE A 404 8.67 4.44 -10.86
CA ILE A 404 8.71 4.79 -9.44
C ILE A 404 9.64 3.83 -8.70
N VAL A 405 9.51 2.53 -8.93
CA VAL A 405 10.36 1.49 -8.30
C VAL A 405 10.82 0.45 -9.32
N GLU A 406 12.01 -0.08 -9.09
CA GLU A 406 12.44 -1.40 -9.56
C GLU A 406 12.75 -2.27 -8.35
N LEU A 407 12.23 -3.50 -8.32
CA LEU A 407 12.47 -4.50 -7.28
C LEU A 407 12.93 -5.81 -7.94
N VAL A 408 13.98 -6.44 -7.40
CA VAL A 408 14.61 -7.64 -7.97
C VAL A 408 14.92 -8.67 -6.88
N ASP A 409 14.44 -9.91 -7.05
CA ASP A 409 15.04 -11.06 -6.36
C ASP A 409 16.02 -11.77 -7.30
N LYS A 410 17.32 -11.73 -6.99
CA LYS A 410 18.38 -12.41 -7.75
C LYS A 410 18.30 -13.93 -7.69
N LYS A 411 17.67 -14.51 -6.66
CA LYS A 411 17.55 -15.96 -6.43
C LYS A 411 16.61 -16.59 -7.45
N SER A 412 15.36 -16.12 -7.50
CA SER A 412 14.36 -16.49 -8.53
C SER A 412 14.65 -15.83 -9.88
N GLY A 413 15.36 -14.71 -9.92
CA GLY A 413 15.50 -13.87 -11.10
C GLY A 413 14.25 -13.06 -11.44
N ARG A 414 13.24 -13.00 -10.57
CA ARG A 414 12.07 -12.16 -10.80
C ARG A 414 12.40 -10.69 -10.60
N LYS A 415 11.90 -9.86 -11.51
CA LYS A 415 11.92 -8.40 -11.41
C LYS A 415 10.52 -7.83 -11.55
N MET A 416 10.18 -6.88 -10.68
CA MET A 416 8.97 -6.05 -10.76
C MET A 416 9.36 -4.58 -10.95
N GLU A 417 8.80 -3.93 -11.97
CA GLU A 417 8.88 -2.49 -12.15
C GLU A 417 7.50 -1.87 -11.88
N LEU A 418 7.45 -0.91 -10.97
CA LEU A 418 6.24 -0.15 -10.65
C LEU A 418 6.33 1.25 -11.27
N SER A 419 5.34 1.59 -12.09
CA SER A 419 5.09 2.94 -12.59
C SER A 419 3.77 3.49 -12.05
N GLY A 420 3.65 4.80 -11.85
CA GLY A 420 2.44 5.40 -11.29
C GLY A 420 2.36 6.92 -11.38
N ASN A 421 1.20 7.46 -11.00
CA ASN A 421 0.90 8.89 -11.14
C ASN A 421 0.90 9.70 -9.82
N GLN A 422 1.07 9.07 -8.66
CA GLN A 422 0.99 9.76 -7.36
C GLN A 422 2.22 10.61 -7.03
N ALA A 423 2.10 11.45 -5.99
CA ALA A 423 3.18 12.31 -5.51
C ALA A 423 4.19 11.58 -4.61
N GLY A 424 3.76 10.54 -3.88
CA GLY A 424 4.57 9.79 -2.94
C GLY A 424 4.39 8.28 -3.01
N LEU A 425 5.17 7.59 -2.19
CA LEU A 425 5.21 6.13 -2.07
C LEU A 425 5.48 5.77 -0.60
N GLN A 426 4.58 5.05 0.07
CA GLN A 426 4.97 4.34 1.29
C GLN A 426 5.84 3.16 0.90
N PHE A 427 7.05 3.10 1.46
CA PHE A 427 7.86 1.89 1.49
C PHE A 427 7.84 1.35 2.92
N TYR A 428 7.17 0.21 3.09
CA TYR A 428 7.06 -0.48 4.37
C TYR A 428 7.57 -1.92 4.23
N THR A 429 8.63 -2.30 4.96
CA THR A 429 9.25 -3.62 4.83
C THR A 429 8.65 -4.69 5.74
N GLY A 430 7.34 -4.63 6.05
CA GLY A 430 6.66 -5.69 6.81
C GLY A 430 7.22 -5.94 8.22
N GLY A 431 7.98 -5.01 8.80
CA GLY A 431 8.74 -5.24 10.04
C GLY A 431 7.89 -5.34 11.31
N MET A 432 6.59 -5.06 11.23
CA MET A 432 5.62 -5.28 12.31
C MET A 432 4.81 -6.57 12.14
N LEU A 433 5.04 -7.36 11.07
CA LEU A 433 4.47 -8.70 10.93
C LEU A 433 5.01 -9.60 12.04
N LYS A 434 4.13 -10.36 12.69
CA LYS A 434 4.47 -11.30 13.75
C LYS A 434 3.50 -12.47 13.77
N ASP A 435 4.03 -13.68 13.62
CA ASP A 435 3.29 -14.95 13.74
C ASP A 435 2.00 -15.02 12.89
N VAL A 436 1.96 -14.31 11.75
CA VAL A 436 0.74 -14.15 10.94
C VAL A 436 0.53 -15.38 10.06
N LYS A 437 -0.47 -16.20 10.40
CA LYS A 437 -0.82 -17.40 9.64
C LYS A 437 -1.31 -17.01 8.24
N GLY A 438 -0.52 -17.33 7.22
CA GLY A 438 -0.73 -16.99 5.82
C GLY A 438 -1.26 -18.15 4.98
N LYS A 439 -1.08 -18.03 3.66
CA LYS A 439 -1.44 -19.05 2.66
C LYS A 439 -0.67 -20.36 2.86
N ASN A 440 -1.28 -21.48 2.49
CA ASN A 440 -0.67 -22.83 2.46
C ASN A 440 -0.02 -23.25 3.80
N GLY A 441 -0.52 -22.74 4.94
CA GLY A 441 0.06 -23.00 6.27
C GLY A 441 1.35 -22.24 6.59
N ALA A 442 1.75 -21.27 5.76
CA ALA A 442 2.86 -20.37 6.04
C ALA A 442 2.62 -19.54 7.32
N VAL A 443 3.70 -19.08 7.95
CA VAL A 443 3.64 -18.13 9.08
C VAL A 443 4.55 -16.96 8.74
N TYR A 444 3.94 -15.83 8.35
CA TYR A 444 4.67 -14.63 7.99
C TYR A 444 5.19 -13.92 9.24
N GLN A 445 6.49 -13.67 9.24
CA GLN A 445 7.22 -12.94 10.27
C GLN A 445 7.67 -11.57 9.76
N ALA A 446 8.30 -10.78 10.63
CA ALA A 446 8.89 -9.50 10.27
C ALA A 446 9.78 -9.64 9.02
N PHE A 447 9.65 -8.71 8.09
CA PHE A 447 10.34 -8.72 6.80
C PHE A 447 9.97 -9.86 5.83
N GLY A 448 8.89 -10.62 6.08
CA GLY A 448 8.40 -11.66 5.15
C GLY A 448 7.90 -11.11 3.80
N GLY A 449 7.59 -9.82 3.71
CA GLY A 449 7.20 -9.12 2.48
C GLY A 449 7.17 -7.60 2.66
N LEU A 450 7.17 -6.84 1.57
CA LEU A 450 7.20 -5.38 1.57
C LEU A 450 6.01 -4.74 0.84
N CYS A 451 5.56 -3.57 1.28
CA CYS A 451 4.52 -2.78 0.64
C CYS A 451 5.11 -1.61 -0.14
N LEU A 452 4.48 -1.30 -1.28
CA LEU A 452 4.82 -0.22 -2.21
C LEU A 452 3.57 0.59 -2.53
N GLU A 453 3.02 1.26 -1.52
CA GLU A 453 1.79 2.02 -1.63
C GLU A 453 2.05 3.37 -2.30
N THR A 454 1.82 3.51 -3.61
CA THR A 454 1.81 4.86 -4.22
C THR A 454 0.64 5.66 -3.64
N GLN A 455 0.87 6.92 -3.26
CA GLN A 455 -0.11 7.71 -2.50
C GLN A 455 0.20 9.22 -2.55
N SER A 456 -0.72 10.06 -2.07
CA SER A 456 -0.36 11.38 -1.55
C SER A 456 0.24 11.24 -0.14
N TYR A 457 1.04 12.22 0.30
CA TYR A 457 1.82 12.11 1.54
C TYR A 457 0.92 11.94 2.78
N PRO A 458 1.33 11.13 3.78
CA PRO A 458 0.57 10.99 5.03
C PRO A 458 0.39 12.32 5.76
N ASP A 459 -0.70 12.43 6.50
CA ASP A 459 -1.16 13.62 7.23
C ASP A 459 -1.16 14.95 6.44
N ALA A 460 -1.20 14.92 5.10
CA ALA A 460 -1.24 16.14 4.27
C ALA A 460 -2.42 17.08 4.59
N LEU A 461 -3.50 16.54 5.17
CA LEU A 461 -4.66 17.30 5.65
C LEU A 461 -4.32 18.26 6.80
N ASN A 462 -3.23 18.02 7.53
CA ASN A 462 -2.71 18.88 8.59
C ASN A 462 -1.40 19.59 8.21
N HIS A 463 -0.87 19.36 7.00
CA HIS A 463 0.39 19.94 6.50
C HIS A 463 0.16 20.75 5.20
N PRO A 464 -0.15 22.06 5.27
CA PRO A 464 -0.49 22.89 4.08
C PRO A 464 0.60 23.06 3.01
N LYS A 465 1.80 22.48 3.21
CA LYS A 465 2.89 22.42 2.21
C LYS A 465 2.95 21.09 1.46
N PHE A 466 2.19 20.08 1.88
CA PHE A 466 2.10 18.78 1.21
C PHE A 466 1.04 18.84 0.09
N PRO A 467 1.07 17.91 -0.89
CA PRO A 467 0.07 17.86 -1.96
C PRO A 467 -1.34 17.69 -1.41
N SER A 468 -2.26 18.59 -1.78
CA SER A 468 -3.66 18.53 -1.33
C SER A 468 -4.30 17.20 -1.73
N GLN A 469 -5.03 16.62 -0.76
CA GLN A 469 -5.86 15.42 -0.92
C GLN A 469 -7.35 15.77 -1.09
N ILE A 470 -7.73 17.06 -1.05
CA ILE A 470 -9.14 17.46 -1.15
C ILE A 470 -9.62 17.33 -2.60
N VAL A 471 -10.77 16.69 -2.77
CA VAL A 471 -11.52 16.59 -4.03
C VAL A 471 -12.81 17.38 -3.86
N GLU A 472 -13.05 18.32 -4.77
CA GLU A 472 -14.27 19.14 -4.83
C GLU A 472 -15.36 18.43 -5.63
N PRO A 473 -16.66 18.71 -5.38
CA PRO A 473 -17.77 18.25 -6.23
C PRO A 473 -17.53 18.62 -7.71
N GLY A 474 -17.90 17.72 -8.62
CA GLY A 474 -17.63 17.90 -10.05
C GLY A 474 -16.14 17.80 -10.43
N LYS A 475 -15.27 17.27 -9.56
CA LYS A 475 -13.89 16.85 -9.89
C LYS A 475 -13.71 15.36 -9.61
N LYS A 476 -12.87 14.71 -10.42
CA LYS A 476 -12.58 13.27 -10.34
C LYS A 476 -11.17 13.04 -9.77
N TYR A 477 -11.06 12.20 -8.76
CA TYR A 477 -9.79 11.60 -8.33
C TYR A 477 -9.43 10.47 -9.29
N LYS A 478 -8.17 10.37 -9.69
CA LYS A 478 -7.64 9.28 -10.53
C LYS A 478 -6.21 8.94 -10.12
N HIS A 479 -6.03 7.77 -9.54
CA HIS A 479 -4.75 7.16 -9.24
C HIS A 479 -4.54 5.97 -10.18
N THR A 480 -3.44 5.97 -10.92
CA THR A 480 -3.05 4.87 -11.80
C THR A 480 -1.70 4.29 -11.39
N MET A 481 -1.62 2.97 -11.36
CA MET A 481 -0.43 2.15 -11.14
C MET A 481 -0.29 1.17 -12.32
N LEU A 482 0.95 0.82 -12.67
CA LEU A 482 1.29 -0.23 -13.62
C LEU A 482 2.44 -1.05 -13.04
N PHE A 483 2.16 -2.31 -12.73
CA PHE A 483 3.12 -3.31 -12.28
C PHE A 483 3.55 -4.16 -13.48
N LYS A 484 4.83 -4.11 -13.85
CA LYS A 484 5.41 -4.89 -14.94
C LYS A 484 6.36 -5.95 -14.37
N PHE A 485 6.09 -7.21 -14.69
CA PHE A 485 6.87 -8.35 -14.25
C PHE A 485 7.78 -8.86 -15.38
N SER A 486 8.99 -9.31 -15.01
CA SER A 486 10.00 -9.77 -15.96
C SER A 486 11.00 -10.70 -15.27
N ILE A 487 11.84 -11.37 -16.07
CA ILE A 487 12.96 -12.17 -15.59
C ILE A 487 14.26 -11.41 -15.89
N VAL A 488 15.16 -11.36 -14.92
CA VAL A 488 16.58 -11.03 -15.11
C VAL A 488 17.41 -12.32 -15.13
N SER A 489 18.40 -12.35 -16.03
CA SER A 489 19.33 -13.47 -16.24
C SER A 489 20.36 -13.60 -15.11
#